data_AF-A0AAW5JFT2-F1
#
_entry.id   AF-A0AAW5JFT2-F1
#
_cell.length_a   1.000
_cell.length_b   1.000
_cell.length_c   1.000
_cell.angle_alpha   90.00
_cell.angle_beta   90.00
_cell.angle_gamma   90.00
#
_symmetry.space_group_name_H-M   'P 1'
#
loop_
_entity.id
_entity.type
_entity.pdbx_description
1 polymer ?
#
loop_
_entity_poly.entity_id
_entity_poly.type
_entity_poly.pdbx_seq_one_letter_code
_entity_poly.pdbx_strand_id
1 'polypeptide(L)'
;MCDASTAVSIIQRYVGEHLFSPSFTWPKYEFRKRSYQQWAAYEICHRILDKPFDDPITVIENFMFEMAMYACYGEDEQRSFIFQSAVETAEELSLLFV
;
A
#
# COMPACT_ATOMS: atom_id res chain seq x y z
N MET A 1 13.02 -2.39 -16.68
CA MET A 1 11.71 -2.74 -16.12
C MET A 1 11.90 -3.90 -15.17
N CYS A 2 11.49 -3.71 -13.93
CA CYS A 2 11.42 -4.78 -12.93
C CYS A 2 10.25 -5.69 -13.30
N ASP A 3 10.46 -7.00 -13.42
CA ASP A 3 9.33 -7.91 -13.65
C ASP A 3 8.44 -8.02 -12.41
N ALA A 4 7.19 -8.47 -12.60
CA ALA A 4 6.20 -8.55 -11.53
C ALA A 4 6.67 -9.36 -10.30
N SER A 5 7.43 -10.44 -10.51
CA SER A 5 7.91 -11.29 -9.41
C SER A 5 9.00 -10.60 -8.57
N THR A 6 9.90 -9.89 -9.25
CA THR A 6 10.94 -9.10 -8.61
C THR A 6 10.31 -7.91 -7.86
N ALA A 7 9.32 -7.24 -8.45
CA ALA A 7 8.63 -6.13 -7.82
C ALA A 7 7.88 -6.54 -6.54
N VAL A 8 7.14 -7.65 -6.60
CA VAL A 8 6.46 -8.22 -5.41
C VAL A 8 7.47 -8.58 -4.33
N SER A 9 8.62 -9.16 -4.69
CA SER A 9 9.66 -9.52 -3.72
C SER A 9 10.27 -8.29 -3.02
N ILE A 10 10.46 -7.18 -3.76
CA ILE A 10 10.92 -5.90 -3.21
C ILE A 10 9.91 -5.37 -2.19
N ILE A 11 8.62 -5.36 -2.54
CA ILE A 11 7.55 -4.87 -1.66
C ILE A 11 7.40 -5.77 -0.43
N GLN A 12 7.45 -7.10 -0.59
CA GLN A 12 7.37 -8.03 0.54
C GLN A 12 8.52 -7.86 1.53
N ARG A 13 9.72 -7.56 1.03
CA ARG A 13 10.87 -7.22 1.89
C ARG A 13 10.62 -5.92 2.65
N TYR A 14 10.12 -4.88 1.98
CA TYR A 14 9.72 -3.64 2.65
C TYR A 14 8.68 -3.90 3.74
N VAL A 15 7.67 -4.73 3.47
CA VAL A 15 6.65 -5.11 4.45
C VAL A 15 7.29 -5.79 5.66
N GLY A 16 8.21 -6.73 5.46
CA GLY A 16 8.90 -7.42 6.54
C GLY A 16 9.78 -6.51 7.40
N GLU A 17 10.46 -5.53 6.80
CA GLU A 17 11.38 -4.61 7.46
C GLU A 17 10.66 -3.44 8.15
N HIS A 18 9.63 -2.89 7.50
CA HIS A 18 9.01 -1.62 7.89
C HIS A 18 7.55 -1.74 8.31
N LEU A 19 6.79 -2.70 7.76
CA LEU A 19 5.35 -2.90 8.02
C LEU A 19 5.08 -4.20 8.78
N PHE A 20 5.88 -4.49 9.80
CA PHE A 20 5.71 -5.67 10.65
C PHE A 20 4.34 -5.70 11.35
N SER A 21 3.91 -6.90 11.74
CA SER A 21 2.60 -7.15 12.34
C SER A 21 2.34 -6.28 13.57
N PRO A 22 1.19 -5.60 13.65
CA PRO A 22 0.87 -4.77 14.79
C PRO A 22 0.64 -5.62 16.04
N SER A 23 1.08 -5.13 17.20
CA SER A 23 0.86 -5.81 18.49
C SER A 23 -0.49 -5.42 19.09
N PHE A 24 -1.18 -6.36 19.73
CA PHE A 24 -2.43 -6.10 20.44
C PHE A 24 -2.29 -5.07 21.58
N THR A 25 -1.06 -4.85 22.06
CA THR A 25 -0.75 -3.86 23.10
C THR A 25 -0.63 -2.43 22.58
N TRP A 26 -0.65 -2.23 21.26
CA TRP A 26 -0.51 -0.91 20.66
C TRP A 26 -1.77 -0.05 20.86
N PRO A 27 -1.61 1.29 20.87
CA PRO A 27 -2.75 2.19 20.78
C PRO A 27 -3.62 1.87 19.56
N LYS A 28 -4.94 1.97 19.71
CA LYS A 28 -5.91 1.65 18.65
C LYS A 28 -5.65 2.40 17.34
N TYR A 29 -5.15 3.62 17.41
CA TYR A 29 -4.80 4.41 16.23
C TYR A 29 -3.63 3.76 15.47
N GLU A 30 -2.50 3.53 16.14
CA GLU A 30 -1.30 2.91 15.56
C GLU A 30 -1.56 1.51 15.03
N PHE A 31 -2.32 0.69 15.79
CA PHE A 31 -2.72 -0.64 15.36
C PHE A 31 -3.48 -0.60 14.03
N ARG A 32 -4.47 0.29 13.92
CA ARG A 32 -5.28 0.43 12.71
C ARG A 32 -4.45 1.00 11.56
N LYS A 33 -3.66 2.05 11.80
CA LYS A 33 -2.77 2.63 10.78
C LYS A 33 -1.89 1.54 10.18
N ARG A 34 -1.18 0.78 11.02
CA ARG A 34 -0.32 -0.31 10.58
C ARG A 34 -1.07 -1.40 9.80
N SER A 35 -2.27 -1.76 10.26
CA SER A 35 -3.11 -2.75 9.57
C SER A 35 -3.47 -2.28 8.15
N TYR A 36 -3.81 -1.00 7.96
CA TYR A 36 -4.15 -0.45 6.64
C TYR A 36 -2.93 -0.29 5.73
N GLN A 37 -1.77 0.04 6.30
CA GLN A 37 -0.51 0.05 5.54
C GLN A 37 -0.17 -1.35 5.01
N GLN A 38 -0.28 -2.39 5.86
CA GLN A 38 -0.07 -3.77 5.43
C GLN A 38 -1.07 -4.18 4.34
N TRP A 39 -2.35 -3.89 4.53
CA TRP A 39 -3.38 -4.16 3.53
C TRP A 39 -3.04 -3.51 2.18
N ALA A 40 -2.67 -2.22 2.17
CA ALA A 40 -2.32 -1.50 0.96
C ALA A 40 -1.14 -2.15 0.22
N ALA A 41 -0.08 -2.51 0.95
CA ALA A 41 1.09 -3.17 0.35
C ALA A 41 0.74 -4.53 -0.27
N TYR A 42 -0.09 -5.34 0.40
CA TYR A 42 -0.52 -6.64 -0.15
C TYR A 42 -1.48 -6.50 -1.33
N GLU A 43 -2.37 -5.51 -1.30
CA GLU A 43 -3.27 -5.20 -2.42
C GLU A 43 -2.47 -4.77 -3.67
N ILE A 44 -1.44 -3.93 -3.49
CA ILE A 44 -0.52 -3.57 -4.58
C ILE A 44 0.18 -4.82 -5.14
N CYS A 45 0.70 -5.71 -4.29
CA CYS A 45 1.30 -6.97 -4.73
C CYS A 45 0.31 -7.81 -5.57
N HIS A 46 -0.94 -7.95 -5.13
CA HIS A 46 -1.96 -8.67 -5.90
C HIS A 46 -2.21 -8.02 -7.26
N ARG A 47 -2.34 -6.68 -7.30
CA ARG A 47 -2.57 -5.95 -8.55
C ARG A 47 -1.42 -6.07 -9.54
N ILE A 48 -0.18 -6.13 -9.06
CA ILE A 48 1.02 -6.37 -9.89
C ILE A 48 0.98 -7.80 -10.46
N LEU A 49 0.61 -8.80 -9.66
CA LEU A 49 0.50 -10.19 -10.11
C LEU A 49 -0.65 -10.40 -11.11
N ASP A 50 -1.75 -9.67 -10.96
CA ASP A 50 -2.89 -9.68 -11.89
C ASP A 50 -2.58 -9.00 -13.23
N LYS A 51 -1.59 -8.09 -13.25
CA LYS A 51 -1.15 -7.36 -14.45
C LYS A 51 0.35 -7.51 -14.68
N PRO A 52 0.85 -8.74 -14.96
CA PRO A 52 2.28 -9.03 -14.95
C PRO A 52 3.09 -8.35 -16.07
N PHE A 53 2.41 -7.77 -17.06
CA PHE A 53 3.02 -7.05 -18.19
C PHE A 53 2.98 -5.53 -18.04
N ASP A 54 2.23 -5.00 -17.07
CA ASP A 54 2.22 -3.57 -16.77
C ASP A 54 3.48 -3.22 -15.97
N ASP A 55 3.98 -1.99 -16.14
CA ASP A 55 5.09 -1.50 -15.32
C ASP A 55 4.63 -1.41 -13.85
N PRO A 56 5.32 -2.06 -12.89
CA PRO A 56 4.95 -2.01 -11.48
C PRO A 56 4.74 -0.60 -10.94
N ILE A 57 5.52 0.39 -11.40
CA ILE A 57 5.36 1.78 -10.95
C ILE A 57 4.00 2.34 -11.38
N THR A 58 3.55 2.06 -12.61
CA THR A 58 2.23 2.47 -13.10
C THR A 58 1.10 1.79 -12.32
N VAL A 59 1.27 0.53 -11.91
CA VAL A 59 0.29 -0.17 -11.06
C VAL A 59 0.18 0.50 -9.69
N ILE A 60 1.32 0.88 -9.09
CA ILE A 60 1.37 1.59 -7.80
C ILE A 60 0.72 2.97 -7.92
N GLU A 61 1.05 3.75 -8.96
CA GLU A 61 0.48 5.08 -9.21
C GLU A 61 -1.04 5.03 -9.40
N ASN A 62 -1.55 4.05 -10.15
CA ASN A 62 -2.98 3.86 -10.33
C ASN A 62 -3.69 3.51 -9.01
N PHE A 63 -3.10 2.63 -8.20
CA PHE A 63 -3.61 2.34 -6.86
C PHE A 63 -3.64 3.60 -6.00
N MET A 64 -2.54 4.36 -5.97
CA MET A 64 -2.42 5.60 -5.21
C MET A 64 -3.49 6.62 -5.61
N PHE A 65 -3.72 6.80 -6.91
CA PHE A 65 -4.76 7.69 -7.43
C PHE A 65 -6.16 7.25 -7.01
N GLU A 66 -6.49 5.95 -7.13
CA GLU A 66 -7.78 5.41 -6.67
C GLU A 66 -8.00 5.65 -5.17
N MET A 67 -6.99 5.37 -4.34
CA MET A 67 -7.08 5.58 -2.89
C MET A 67 -7.23 7.07 -2.55
N ALA A 68 -6.54 7.96 -3.25
CA ALA A 68 -6.69 9.41 -3.07
C ALA A 68 -8.13 9.86 -3.38
N MET A 69 -8.73 9.32 -4.45
CA MET A 69 -10.13 9.61 -4.78
C MET A 69 -11.07 9.10 -3.69
N TYR A 70 -10.88 7.88 -3.19
CA TYR A 70 -11.70 7.35 -2.10
C TYR A 70 -11.52 8.12 -0.79
N ALA A 71 -10.32 8.63 -0.50
CA ALA A 71 -10.08 9.48 0.66
C ALA A 71 -10.82 10.82 0.56
N CYS A 72 -10.83 11.44 -0.63
CA CYS A 72 -11.49 12.72 -0.91
C CYS A 72 -13.02 12.64 -0.90
N TYR A 73 -13.61 11.55 -1.40
CA TYR A 73 -15.06 11.34 -1.42
C TYR A 73 -15.60 10.59 -0.21
N GLY A 74 -14.74 10.27 0.77
CA GLY A 74 -15.14 9.63 2.01
C GLY A 74 -16.19 10.45 2.76
N GLU A 75 -17.32 9.83 3.07
CA GLU A 75 -18.41 10.48 3.84
C GLU A 75 -18.07 10.61 5.33
N ASP A 76 -17.02 9.93 5.81
CA ASP A 76 -16.62 9.92 7.21
C ASP A 76 -15.09 9.85 7.39
N GLU A 77 -14.62 10.33 8.54
CA GLU A 77 -13.20 10.38 8.90
C GLU A 77 -12.53 9.00 8.94
N GLN A 78 -13.29 7.92 9.18
CA GLN A 78 -12.71 6.57 9.24
C GLN A 78 -12.35 6.07 7.85
N ARG A 79 -13.22 6.30 6.85
CA ARG A 79 -12.93 5.98 5.45
C ARG A 79 -11.73 6.78 4.96
N SER A 80 -11.72 8.09 5.21
CA SER A 80 -10.58 8.93 4.84
C SER A 80 -9.28 8.44 5.52
N PHE A 81 -9.33 8.01 6.78
CA PHE A 81 -8.16 7.46 7.46
C PHE A 81 -7.62 6.16 6.83
N ILE A 82 -8.50 5.26 6.39
CA ILE A 82 -8.10 4.02 5.70
C ILE A 82 -7.37 4.35 4.40
N PHE A 83 -8.03 5.12 3.54
CA PHE A 83 -7.53 5.39 2.20
C PHE A 83 -6.32 6.32 2.21
N GLN A 84 -6.28 7.31 3.11
CA GLN A 84 -5.09 8.15 3.28
C GLN A 84 -3.88 7.33 3.76
N SER A 85 -4.08 6.38 4.68
CA SER A 85 -2.99 5.47 5.09
C SER A 85 -2.48 4.63 3.91
N ALA A 86 -3.36 4.25 2.99
CA ALA A 86 -3.00 3.50 1.79
C ALA A 86 -2.27 4.37 0.74
N VAL A 87 -2.66 5.64 0.57
CA VAL A 87 -1.95 6.63 -0.27
C VAL A 87 -0.52 6.80 0.24
N GLU A 88 -0.35 7.12 1.53
CA GLU A 88 0.98 7.29 2.15
C GLU A 88 1.87 6.05 1.95
N THR A 89 1.28 4.85 2.06
CA THR A 89 2.02 3.60 1.84
C THR A 89 2.43 3.43 0.36
N ALA A 90 1.54 3.76 -0.57
CA ALA A 90 1.83 3.66 -2.00
C ALA A 90 2.91 4.66 -2.43
N GLU A 91 2.90 5.87 -1.87
CA GLU A 91 3.96 6.87 -2.05
C GLU A 91 5.31 6.31 -1.62
N GLU A 92 5.41 5.75 -0.39
CA GLU A 92 6.63 5.13 0.11
C GLU A 92 7.12 3.96 -0.77
N LEU A 93 6.20 3.10 -1.23
CA LEU A 93 6.55 1.97 -2.08
C LEU A 93 7.02 2.40 -3.47
N SER A 94 6.44 3.47 -4.04
CA SER A 94 6.86 3.98 -5.36
C SER A 94 8.32 4.43 -5.37
N LEU A 95 8.82 4.95 -4.24
CA LEU A 95 10.22 5.35 -4.07
C LEU A 95 11.22 4.17 -4.18
N LEU A 96 10.75 2.92 -4.07
CA LEU A 96 11.60 1.74 -4.22
C LEU A 96 11.92 1.39 -5.69
N PHE A 97 11.24 2.05 -6.65
CA PHE A 97 11.30 1.73 -8.07
C PHE A 97 11.84 2.88 -8.95
N VAL A 98 12.36 3.94 -8.32
CA VAL A 98 12.97 5.12 -8.98
C VAL A 98 14.49 5.01 -9.08
#